data_AF-A0A836JC35-F1
#
_entry.id   AF-A0A836JC35-F1
#
_cell.length_a   1.000
_cell.length_b   1.000
_cell.length_c   1.000
_cell.angle_alpha   90.00
_cell.angle_beta   90.00
_cell.angle_gamma   90.00
#
_symmetry.space_group_name_H-M   'P 1'
#
loop_
_entity.id
_entity.type
_entity.pdbx_description
1 polymer ?
#
loop_
_entity_poly.entity_id
_entity_poly.type
_entity_poly.pdbx_seq_one_letter_code
_entity_poly.pdbx_strand_id
1 'polypeptide(L)'
;MTMLSLIICLLPLAASIPAEVGKINETSKNLIVNIKNNILKDVQFVGNFNHTELNLSSLPDLRALEKNAFDNVLDVESLLLINNSLTSLPDFVFSNLTKLKSLSLADNQISNVRNLFVGLENLQLLDISRNPIRHFGRGHLFGLTKSVKILTDGNILWSISTGVFANSFLKDTEEIKRLAAMQNQENPVKEQKIDKNKVATEPQARKFVEPVIGNTRLKICKSDGMVTSLEILLKDRELVDGCIEVAIDATSLKVNLAELGIKGFQEDWYRLQSLPIASLDLSNNEITEITKETLNNLPSSLTYVNFQGNKIRRIWSQVIENDHLNILNLRNNLIEEIEEGAFAKTDLFELYLSGNQLKSLNFVSSLPDALTAFLANGNHIISIPDGVFSKFFRLNYLCLDDNKIETLQNDVFQGLKFLLTLTLARNYIKTIEPNAFEGLTMLRTLDLRHNSIRDLQKGTFAELTDLRQLNLANNKISKITFTDLAQSVDSLYLDYNEIDVLEEGNFVRTPTSTLSLIGNRISNITRGAFNLPTLRDLYLNNNTLTTIEGDSYEGLNLLRRLWLSENEISEIHKGACKNLGSLYILDISKNPFQKLENGALHGLNTAFGTSLYVFENNLKEIQGGVFDDV
;
A
#
# COMPACT_ATOMS: atom_id res chain seq x y z
N MET A 1 21.09 39.79 -17.02
CA MET A 1 20.01 40.69 -17.50
C MET A 1 18.76 40.34 -16.71
N THR A 2 18.52 40.94 -15.53
CA THR A 2 17.80 42.22 -15.32
C THR A 2 16.36 42.13 -15.89
N MET A 3 15.28 42.19 -15.12
CA MET A 3 15.02 43.10 -14.00
C MET A 3 14.18 42.50 -12.86
N LEU A 4 14.68 42.75 -11.65
CA LEU A 4 13.98 42.93 -10.40
C LEU A 4 13.15 44.23 -10.49
N SER A 5 11.90 44.24 -10.03
CA SER A 5 11.20 45.47 -9.63
C SER A 5 10.73 45.34 -8.19
N LEU A 6 11.54 45.93 -7.29
CA LEU A 6 11.15 46.34 -5.95
C LEU A 6 9.99 47.35 -6.04
N ILE A 7 8.91 47.14 -5.28
CA ILE A 7 8.04 48.22 -4.84
C ILE A 7 7.97 48.14 -3.32
N ILE A 8 8.58 49.15 -2.68
CA ILE A 8 8.58 49.37 -1.24
C ILE A 8 7.32 50.18 -0.89
N CYS A 9 6.60 49.65 0.11
CA CYS A 9 5.74 50.30 1.12
C CYS A 9 5.20 51.71 0.88
N LEU A 10 3.88 51.84 0.96
CA LEU A 10 3.22 52.83 1.82
C LEU A 10 1.97 52.19 2.44
N LEU A 11 2.06 51.85 3.73
CA LEU A 11 0.93 51.60 4.62
C LEU A 11 0.14 52.91 4.79
N PRO A 12 -1.20 52.92 4.72
CA PRO A 12 -1.96 53.93 5.43
C PRO A 12 -2.18 53.45 6.87
N LEU A 13 -1.77 54.32 7.79
CA LEU A 13 -2.10 54.31 9.21
C LEU A 13 -3.57 53.95 9.46
N ALA A 14 -3.76 53.05 10.43
CA ALA A 14 -5.01 52.92 11.15
C ALA A 14 -5.41 54.29 11.74
N ALA A 15 -6.51 54.85 11.24
CA ALA A 15 -7.28 55.85 11.96
C ALA A 15 -8.54 55.14 12.49
N SER A 16 -8.51 54.78 13.76
CA SER A 16 -9.70 54.43 14.53
C SER A 16 -10.59 55.67 14.65
N ILE A 17 -11.74 55.65 13.99
CA ILE A 17 -12.81 56.64 14.16
C ILE A 17 -14.02 55.91 14.77
N PRO A 18 -14.74 56.50 15.75
CA PRO A 18 -15.72 55.79 16.55
C PRO A 18 -17.01 55.52 15.78
N ALA A 19 -17.70 54.47 16.22
CA ALA A 19 -19.07 54.07 15.89
C ALA A 19 -19.94 55.15 15.25
N GLU A 20 -20.23 54.98 13.96
CA GLU A 20 -21.36 55.62 13.29
C GLU A 20 -22.43 54.58 12.96
N VAL A 21 -23.67 55.04 13.12
CA VAL A 21 -24.94 54.35 13.03
C VAL A 21 -25.11 53.63 11.68
N GLY A 22 -25.80 52.48 11.72
CA GLY A 22 -25.85 51.48 10.65
C GLY A 22 -26.03 52.02 9.23
N LYS A 23 -25.13 51.61 8.33
CA LYS A 23 -25.25 51.83 6.89
C LYS A 23 -26.39 50.97 6.35
N ILE A 24 -27.51 51.60 6.02
CA ILE A 24 -28.47 51.07 5.06
C ILE A 24 -27.88 51.38 3.69
N ASN A 25 -27.35 50.38 2.99
CA ASN A 25 -27.06 50.54 1.56
C ASN A 25 -28.40 50.39 0.83
N GLU A 26 -29.00 51.50 0.39
CA GLU A 26 -30.08 51.47 -0.61
C GLU A 26 -29.47 51.00 -1.95
N THR A 27 -29.34 49.69 -2.14
CA THR A 27 -28.86 49.13 -3.42
C THR A 27 -29.92 49.20 -4.53
N SER A 28 -31.15 49.56 -4.20
CA SER A 28 -32.23 49.96 -5.12
C SER A 28 -33.33 50.62 -4.31
N LYS A 29 -34.08 51.57 -4.88
CA LYS A 29 -35.13 52.38 -4.19
C LYS A 29 -36.21 51.59 -3.44
N ASN A 30 -36.23 50.26 -3.57
CA ASN A 30 -37.27 49.35 -3.09
C ASN A 30 -36.73 48.23 -2.17
N LEU A 31 -35.47 48.29 -1.71
CA LEU A 31 -34.86 47.22 -0.91
C LEU A 31 -34.13 47.81 0.31
N ILE A 32 -34.50 47.37 1.51
CA ILE A 32 -33.78 47.70 2.74
C ILE A 32 -32.93 46.49 3.12
N VAL A 33 -31.61 46.69 3.18
CA VAL A 33 -30.63 45.67 3.58
C VAL A 33 -29.97 46.11 4.89
N ASN A 34 -30.16 45.35 5.96
CA ASN A 34 -29.61 45.64 7.28
C ASN A 34 -28.36 44.79 7.55
N ILE A 35 -27.17 45.41 7.43
CA ILE A 35 -25.89 44.76 7.70
C ILE A 35 -25.27 45.40 8.94
N LYS A 36 -24.95 44.57 9.95
CA LYS A 36 -24.26 45.01 11.18
C LYS A 36 -23.08 44.10 11.46
N ASN A 37 -21.91 44.68 11.70
CA ASN A 37 -20.67 43.95 11.95
C ASN A 37 -20.41 42.86 10.91
N ASN A 38 -20.61 43.16 9.62
CA ASN A 38 -20.40 42.22 8.51
C ASN A 38 -21.37 41.03 8.48
N ILE A 39 -22.49 41.11 9.22
CA ILE A 39 -23.55 40.10 9.27
C ILE A 39 -24.84 40.68 8.68
N LEU A 40 -25.45 39.99 7.72
CA LEU A 40 -26.79 40.31 7.25
C LEU A 40 -27.79 39.97 8.37
N LYS A 41 -28.48 40.99 8.88
CA LYS A 41 -29.43 40.87 9.98
C LYS A 41 -30.86 40.68 9.50
N ASP A 42 -31.22 41.39 8.44
CA ASP A 42 -32.58 41.43 7.90
C ASP A 42 -32.55 42.02 6.49
N VAL A 43 -33.49 41.60 5.64
CA VAL A 43 -33.75 42.18 4.33
C VAL A 43 -35.24 42.26 4.10
N GLN A 44 -35.72 43.39 3.59
CA GLN A 44 -37.14 43.62 3.34
C GLN A 44 -37.36 44.44 2.06
N PHE A 45 -38.42 44.14 1.33
CA PHE A 45 -38.87 44.96 0.19
C PHE A 45 -39.68 46.18 0.68
N VAL A 46 -39.55 47.30 -0.01
CA VAL A 46 -40.31 48.53 0.25
C VAL A 46 -41.42 48.65 -0.79
N GLY A 47 -42.68 48.57 -0.35
CA GLY A 47 -43.88 48.70 -1.19
C GLY A 47 -44.49 47.37 -1.67
N ASN A 48 -45.68 47.44 -2.27
CA ASN A 48 -46.42 46.27 -2.78
C ASN A 48 -45.95 45.89 -4.20
N PHE A 49 -44.75 45.32 -4.32
CA PHE A 49 -44.21 44.83 -5.58
C PHE A 49 -43.90 43.34 -5.51
N ASN A 50 -44.23 42.61 -6.58
CA ASN A 50 -43.99 41.18 -6.69
C ASN A 50 -42.55 40.93 -7.17
N HIS A 51 -41.57 41.14 -6.28
CA HIS A 51 -40.16 40.88 -6.58
C HIS A 51 -39.88 39.38 -6.43
N THR A 52 -39.59 38.73 -7.56
CA THR A 52 -39.21 37.30 -7.59
C THR A 52 -37.70 37.08 -7.51
N GLU A 53 -36.89 38.11 -7.65
CA GLU A 53 -35.44 38.05 -7.56
C GLU A 53 -34.90 38.99 -6.48
N LEU A 54 -34.01 38.47 -5.63
CA LEU A 54 -33.28 39.19 -4.59
C LEU A 54 -31.78 39.06 -4.85
N ASN A 55 -31.15 40.17 -5.24
CA ASN A 55 -29.72 40.22 -5.50
C ASN A 55 -28.97 40.95 -4.37
N LEU A 56 -28.19 40.19 -3.61
CA LEU A 56 -27.30 40.61 -2.52
C LEU A 56 -25.84 40.27 -2.84
N SER A 57 -25.48 40.29 -4.12
CA SER A 57 -24.13 39.97 -4.60
C SER A 57 -23.18 41.18 -4.47
N SER A 58 -21.89 40.91 -4.33
CA SER A 58 -20.82 41.93 -4.27
C SER A 58 -21.04 42.98 -3.17
N LEU A 59 -21.62 42.57 -2.04
CA LEU A 59 -21.75 43.43 -0.87
C LEU A 59 -20.42 43.45 -0.11
N PRO A 60 -19.73 44.61 -0.03
CA PRO A 60 -18.43 44.69 0.60
C PRO A 60 -18.52 44.25 2.07
N ASP A 61 -17.57 43.39 2.46
CA ASP A 61 -17.43 42.85 3.82
C ASP A 61 -18.57 41.94 4.33
N LEU A 62 -19.52 41.47 3.52
CA LEU A 62 -20.51 40.50 4.00
C LEU A 62 -19.86 39.13 4.29
N ARG A 63 -19.82 38.72 5.58
CA ARG A 63 -19.12 37.51 6.06
C ARG A 63 -20.01 36.43 6.64
N ALA A 64 -21.22 36.78 7.09
CA ALA A 64 -22.17 35.83 7.66
C ALA A 64 -23.62 36.31 7.52
N LEU A 65 -24.56 35.40 7.76
CA LEU A 65 -26.00 35.65 7.76
C LEU A 65 -26.56 35.36 9.16
N GLU A 66 -27.52 36.15 9.62
CA GLU A 66 -28.35 35.76 10.75
C GLU A 66 -29.39 34.72 10.32
N LYS A 67 -29.75 33.80 11.22
CA LYS A 67 -30.65 32.68 10.92
C LYS A 67 -31.97 33.13 10.29
N ASN A 68 -32.50 34.26 10.74
CA ASN A 68 -33.80 34.79 10.34
C ASN A 68 -33.68 35.95 9.33
N ALA A 69 -32.51 36.12 8.70
CA ALA A 69 -32.23 37.27 7.85
C ALA A 69 -33.18 37.42 6.65
N PHE A 70 -33.88 36.35 6.26
CA PHE A 70 -34.77 36.31 5.09
C PHE A 70 -36.26 36.16 5.43
N ASP A 71 -36.65 36.26 6.70
CA ASP A 71 -38.05 36.04 7.12
C ASP A 71 -39.04 37.04 6.51
N ASN A 72 -38.57 38.20 6.04
CA ASN A 72 -39.38 39.25 5.42
C ASN A 72 -39.41 39.18 3.88
N VAL A 73 -38.81 38.15 3.26
CA VAL A 73 -38.72 37.99 1.78
C VAL A 73 -39.12 36.59 1.31
N LEU A 74 -40.17 36.02 1.91
CA LEU A 74 -40.62 34.64 1.67
C LEU A 74 -41.08 34.34 0.24
N ASP A 75 -41.42 35.37 -0.53
CA ASP A 75 -41.94 35.24 -1.89
C ASP A 75 -40.85 35.13 -2.99
N VAL A 76 -39.56 35.23 -2.62
CA VAL A 76 -38.44 35.21 -3.56
C VAL A 76 -38.31 33.86 -4.27
N GLU A 77 -38.15 33.90 -5.60
CA GLU A 77 -37.87 32.74 -6.45
C GLU A 77 -36.38 32.61 -6.83
N SER A 78 -35.61 33.69 -6.79
CA SER A 78 -34.17 33.71 -7.13
C SER A 78 -33.37 34.53 -6.10
N LEU A 79 -32.40 33.91 -5.43
CA LEU A 79 -31.53 34.56 -4.44
C LEU A 79 -30.07 34.50 -4.88
N LEU A 80 -29.45 35.68 -5.08
CA LEU A 80 -28.06 35.82 -5.49
C LEU A 80 -27.21 36.39 -4.35
N LEU A 81 -26.25 35.62 -3.86
CA LEU A 81 -25.28 35.98 -2.81
C LEU A 81 -23.84 35.87 -3.33
N ILE A 82 -23.62 36.19 -4.61
CA ILE A 82 -22.38 35.95 -5.34
C ILE A 82 -21.28 36.93 -4.93
N ASN A 83 -20.02 36.49 -4.93
CA ASN A 83 -18.85 37.36 -4.75
C ASN A 83 -18.92 38.14 -3.43
N ASN A 84 -19.15 37.41 -2.35
CA ASN A 84 -19.12 37.93 -0.98
C ASN A 84 -17.97 37.23 -0.21
N SER A 85 -17.89 37.42 1.11
CA SER A 85 -16.89 36.76 1.97
C SER A 85 -17.54 35.78 2.96
N LEU A 86 -18.65 35.15 2.57
CA LEU A 86 -19.40 34.22 3.43
C LEU A 86 -18.53 33.00 3.76
N THR A 87 -18.38 32.68 5.04
CA THR A 87 -17.52 31.56 5.50
C THR A 87 -18.33 30.38 6.05
N SER A 88 -19.21 30.65 7.01
CA SER A 88 -20.11 29.66 7.61
C SER A 88 -21.50 30.26 7.71
N LEU A 89 -22.49 29.51 7.25
CA LEU A 89 -23.89 29.89 7.24
C LEU A 89 -24.64 29.14 8.33
N PRO A 90 -25.61 29.76 9.03
CA PRO A 90 -26.42 29.06 10.02
C PRO A 90 -27.24 27.94 9.39
N ASP A 91 -27.41 26.83 10.13
CA ASP A 91 -28.35 25.77 9.76
C ASP A 91 -29.76 26.34 9.52
N PHE A 92 -30.43 25.85 8.47
CA PHE A 92 -31.80 26.23 8.09
C PHE A 92 -32.00 27.68 7.67
N VAL A 93 -30.93 28.45 7.41
CA VAL A 93 -31.05 29.88 7.05
C VAL A 93 -31.94 30.15 5.83
N PHE A 94 -32.10 29.17 4.93
CA PHE A 94 -32.96 29.29 3.74
C PHE A 94 -34.31 28.55 3.86
N SER A 95 -34.60 27.88 4.98
CA SER A 95 -35.72 26.91 5.04
C SER A 95 -37.11 27.51 4.86
N ASN A 96 -37.26 28.80 5.13
CA ASN A 96 -38.54 29.51 4.98
C ASN A 96 -38.80 29.96 3.53
N LEU A 97 -37.79 29.92 2.66
CA LEU A 97 -37.87 30.36 1.25
C LEU A 97 -38.43 29.25 0.35
N THR A 98 -39.64 28.77 0.64
CA THR A 98 -40.24 27.61 -0.03
C THR A 98 -40.54 27.81 -1.52
N LYS A 99 -40.60 29.06 -2.00
CA LYS A 99 -40.78 29.41 -3.43
C LYS A 99 -39.48 29.48 -4.23
N LEU A 100 -38.32 29.32 -3.57
CA LEU A 100 -37.02 29.50 -4.20
C LEU A 100 -36.78 28.44 -5.28
N LYS A 101 -36.50 28.90 -6.50
CA LYS A 101 -36.12 28.11 -7.68
C LYS A 101 -34.64 28.21 -8.01
N SER A 102 -34.01 29.33 -7.68
CA SER A 102 -32.57 29.54 -7.91
C SER A 102 -31.88 30.12 -6.68
N LEU A 103 -30.75 29.53 -6.31
CA LEU A 103 -29.87 29.99 -5.24
C LEU A 103 -28.44 30.00 -5.73
N SER A 104 -27.77 31.16 -5.70
CA SER A 104 -26.35 31.25 -5.98
C SER A 104 -25.57 31.75 -4.77
N LEU A 105 -24.62 30.92 -4.33
CA LEU A 105 -23.63 31.14 -3.28
C LEU A 105 -22.21 31.19 -3.86
N ALA A 106 -22.08 31.38 -5.18
CA ALA A 106 -20.80 31.33 -5.88
C ALA A 106 -19.82 32.42 -5.40
N ASP A 107 -18.52 32.18 -5.56
CA ASP A 107 -17.46 33.12 -5.19
C ASP A 107 -17.55 33.55 -3.71
N ASN A 108 -17.51 32.57 -2.82
CA ASN A 108 -17.51 32.79 -1.37
C ASN A 108 -16.39 31.96 -0.72
N GLN A 109 -16.40 31.88 0.61
CA GLN A 109 -15.44 31.11 1.42
C GLN A 109 -16.15 29.99 2.20
N ILE A 110 -17.27 29.48 1.66
CA ILE A 110 -18.11 28.47 2.30
C ILE A 110 -17.43 27.11 2.20
N SER A 111 -17.05 26.53 3.34
CA SER A 111 -16.45 25.18 3.38
C SER A 111 -17.44 24.09 3.80
N ASN A 112 -18.58 24.47 4.38
CA ASN A 112 -19.58 23.56 4.93
C ASN A 112 -20.99 24.00 4.51
N VAL A 113 -21.75 23.07 3.95
CA VAL A 113 -23.13 23.28 3.46
C VAL A 113 -24.18 22.46 4.20
N ARG A 114 -23.80 21.84 5.33
CA ARG A 114 -24.70 21.01 6.13
C ARG A 114 -25.98 21.77 6.49
N ASN A 115 -27.13 21.12 6.29
CA ASN A 115 -28.46 21.62 6.68
C ASN A 115 -28.90 22.96 6.05
N LEU A 116 -28.19 23.47 5.03
CA LEU A 116 -28.54 24.75 4.42
C LEU A 116 -29.78 24.67 3.52
N PHE A 117 -29.97 23.53 2.85
CA PHE A 117 -30.96 23.38 1.77
C PHE A 117 -32.26 22.68 2.20
N VAL A 118 -32.44 22.49 3.50
CA VAL A 118 -33.65 21.84 4.05
C VAL A 118 -34.88 22.70 3.76
N GLY A 119 -35.92 22.10 3.17
CA GLY A 119 -37.17 22.78 2.82
C GLY A 119 -37.18 23.44 1.43
N LEU A 120 -36.10 23.35 0.66
CA LEU A 120 -35.98 23.93 -0.68
C LEU A 120 -36.44 22.96 -1.79
N GLU A 121 -37.64 22.39 -1.68
CA GLU A 121 -38.13 21.34 -2.58
C GLU A 121 -38.32 21.81 -4.04
N ASN A 122 -38.56 23.10 -4.23
CA ASN A 122 -38.79 23.73 -5.54
C ASN A 122 -37.49 24.19 -6.24
N LEU A 123 -36.32 23.98 -5.63
CA LEU A 123 -35.06 24.48 -6.16
C LEU A 123 -34.68 23.73 -7.45
N GLN A 124 -34.41 24.50 -8.50
CA GLN A 124 -34.01 24.02 -9.83
C GLN A 124 -32.53 24.26 -10.10
N LEU A 125 -31.97 25.34 -9.56
CA LEU A 125 -30.56 25.68 -9.71
C LEU A 125 -29.94 26.06 -8.36
N LEU A 126 -28.91 25.32 -7.98
CA LEU A 126 -28.02 25.63 -6.87
C LEU A 126 -26.63 25.88 -7.42
N ASP A 127 -26.09 27.07 -7.22
CA ASP A 127 -24.73 27.40 -7.60
C ASP A 127 -23.87 27.60 -6.35
N ILE A 128 -22.98 26.64 -6.09
CA ILE A 128 -22.00 26.67 -4.98
C ILE A 128 -20.57 26.70 -5.52
N SER A 129 -20.39 27.14 -6.77
CA SER A 129 -19.11 27.20 -7.45
C SER A 129 -18.12 28.14 -6.72
N ARG A 130 -16.82 27.92 -6.91
CA ARG A 130 -15.73 28.76 -6.39
C ARG A 130 -15.85 29.00 -4.89
N ASN A 131 -15.97 27.89 -4.15
CA ASN A 131 -15.94 27.83 -2.70
C ASN A 131 -14.92 26.77 -2.25
N PRO A 132 -14.42 26.81 -1.00
CA PRO A 132 -13.47 25.81 -0.49
C PRO A 132 -14.17 24.53 0.03
N ILE A 133 -15.23 24.04 -0.62
CA ILE A 133 -15.92 22.82 -0.20
C ILE A 133 -15.05 21.61 -0.52
N ARG A 134 -14.80 20.78 0.50
CA ARG A 134 -13.99 19.56 0.37
C ARG A 134 -14.80 18.27 0.39
N HIS A 135 -15.91 18.24 1.11
CA HIS A 135 -16.65 17.01 1.32
C HIS A 135 -18.15 17.24 1.24
N PHE A 136 -18.81 16.39 0.46
CA PHE A 136 -20.26 16.20 0.54
C PHE A 136 -20.55 15.00 1.43
N GLY A 137 -20.65 15.25 2.73
CA GLY A 137 -21.03 14.27 3.73
C GLY A 137 -22.53 13.96 3.74
N ARG A 138 -22.92 13.01 4.57
CA ARG A 138 -24.31 12.59 4.74
C ARG A 138 -25.21 13.79 5.08
N GLY A 139 -26.26 13.98 4.29
CA GLY A 139 -27.27 15.03 4.42
C GLY A 139 -26.80 16.45 4.14
N HIS A 140 -25.63 16.65 3.53
CA HIS A 140 -25.18 17.98 3.10
C HIS A 140 -26.08 18.60 2.02
N LEU A 141 -26.72 17.76 1.20
CA LEU A 141 -27.66 18.19 0.15
C LEU A 141 -29.11 17.80 0.47
N PHE A 142 -29.40 17.48 1.74
CA PHE A 142 -30.75 17.11 2.16
C PHE A 142 -31.74 18.26 1.95
N GLY A 143 -32.91 17.93 1.41
CA GLY A 143 -33.97 18.88 1.06
C GLY A 143 -34.01 19.25 -0.43
N LEU A 144 -32.98 18.89 -1.20
CA LEU A 144 -32.96 19.04 -2.65
C LEU A 144 -33.66 17.85 -3.33
N THR A 145 -34.23 18.11 -4.51
CA THR A 145 -34.96 17.12 -5.32
C THR A 145 -34.20 16.75 -6.59
N LYS A 146 -34.58 15.66 -7.27
CA LYS A 146 -33.90 15.19 -8.50
C LYS A 146 -33.88 16.18 -9.67
N SER A 147 -34.72 17.21 -9.64
CA SER A 147 -34.74 18.28 -10.64
C SER A 147 -33.65 19.33 -10.43
N VAL A 148 -32.98 19.37 -9.28
CA VAL A 148 -31.96 20.39 -9.03
C VAL A 148 -30.72 20.15 -9.88
N LYS A 149 -30.20 21.23 -10.47
CA LYS A 149 -28.86 21.31 -11.04
C LYS A 149 -27.95 21.96 -10.02
N ILE A 150 -26.86 21.29 -9.64
CA ILE A 150 -25.90 21.78 -8.66
C ILE A 150 -24.59 22.09 -9.37
N LEU A 151 -24.18 23.36 -9.40
CA LEU A 151 -22.91 23.80 -9.96
C LEU A 151 -21.84 23.78 -8.86
N THR A 152 -20.75 23.06 -9.12
CA THR A 152 -19.67 22.78 -8.17
C THR A 152 -18.30 23.24 -8.65
N ASP A 153 -18.23 23.87 -9.82
CA ASP A 153 -16.98 24.29 -10.46
C ASP A 153 -16.09 25.11 -9.53
N GLY A 154 -14.78 24.92 -9.56
CA GLY A 154 -13.83 25.65 -8.71
C GLY A 154 -13.88 25.33 -7.21
N ASN A 155 -14.50 24.21 -6.79
CA ASN A 155 -14.33 23.65 -5.44
C ASN A 155 -13.13 22.68 -5.37
N ILE A 156 -12.76 22.26 -4.15
CA ILE A 156 -11.69 21.28 -3.90
C ILE A 156 -12.31 19.97 -3.42
N LEU A 157 -13.31 19.48 -4.15
CA LEU A 157 -14.13 18.35 -3.72
C LEU A 157 -13.32 17.05 -3.67
N TRP A 158 -13.10 16.52 -2.49
CA TRP A 158 -12.39 15.25 -2.25
C TRP A 158 -13.31 14.05 -2.28
N SER A 159 -14.50 14.16 -1.69
CA SER A 159 -15.39 13.02 -1.58
C SER A 159 -16.87 13.39 -1.54
N ILE A 160 -17.69 12.42 -1.97
CA ILE A 160 -19.14 12.44 -1.92
C ILE A 160 -19.61 11.16 -1.19
N SER A 161 -20.46 11.33 -0.18
CA SER A 161 -21.11 10.21 0.50
C SER A 161 -22.34 9.76 -0.28
N THR A 162 -22.60 8.45 -0.35
CA THR A 162 -23.87 7.94 -0.89
C THR A 162 -25.10 8.40 -0.09
N GLY A 163 -24.90 8.86 1.15
CA GLY A 163 -25.94 9.47 1.97
C GLY A 163 -26.06 11.00 1.81
N VAL A 164 -25.45 11.63 0.80
CA VAL A 164 -25.40 13.10 0.68
C VAL A 164 -26.79 13.77 0.66
N PHE A 165 -27.79 13.12 0.06
CA PHE A 165 -29.19 13.57 0.04
C PHE A 165 -30.04 12.96 1.18
N ALA A 166 -29.47 12.08 2.01
CA ALA A 166 -30.20 11.42 3.08
C ALA A 166 -30.55 12.39 4.21
N ASN A 167 -31.62 12.10 4.95
CA ASN A 167 -32.03 12.88 6.11
C ASN A 167 -30.90 12.94 7.17
N SER A 168 -30.39 14.15 7.43
CA SER A 168 -29.26 14.42 8.33
C SER A 168 -29.59 14.25 9.83
N PHE A 169 -30.87 14.15 10.18
CA PHE A 169 -31.35 14.07 11.58
C PHE A 169 -31.56 12.66 12.09
N LEU A 170 -31.62 11.68 11.18
CA LEU A 170 -31.69 10.27 11.56
C LEU A 170 -30.27 9.79 11.87
N LYS A 171 -29.95 9.60 13.15
CA LYS A 171 -28.81 8.79 13.56
C LYS A 171 -29.19 7.33 13.31
N ASP A 172 -28.69 6.73 12.24
CA ASP A 172 -28.86 5.29 12.06
C ASP A 172 -28.08 4.55 13.14
N THR A 173 -28.81 4.03 14.14
CA THR A 173 -28.30 3.18 15.22
C THR A 173 -27.59 1.94 14.69
N GLU A 174 -27.86 1.55 13.44
CA GLU A 174 -27.18 0.48 12.70
C GLU A 174 -25.77 0.88 12.23
N GLU A 175 -25.51 2.15 11.93
CA GLU A 175 -24.21 2.63 11.44
C GLU A 175 -23.16 2.61 12.56
N ILE A 176 -23.53 3.00 13.78
CA ILE A 176 -22.65 2.91 14.97
C ILE A 176 -22.31 1.46 15.28
N LYS A 177 -23.28 0.55 15.16
CA LYS A 177 -23.06 -0.90 15.34
C LYS A 177 -22.20 -1.51 14.22
N ARG A 178 -22.27 -0.98 12.99
CA ARG A 178 -21.56 -1.53 11.82
C ARG A 178 -20.18 -0.93 11.60
N LEU A 179 -19.94 0.35 11.89
CA LEU A 179 -18.60 0.92 11.99
C LEU A 179 -17.76 0.16 13.04
N ALA A 180 -18.38 -0.24 14.15
CA ALA A 180 -17.76 -1.12 15.15
C ALA A 180 -17.52 -2.56 14.63
N ALA A 181 -18.34 -3.05 13.69
CA ALA A 181 -18.12 -4.34 13.04
C ALA A 181 -17.03 -4.29 11.93
N MET A 182 -16.84 -3.14 11.29
CA MET A 182 -15.86 -2.92 10.22
C MET A 182 -14.45 -2.66 10.75
N GLN A 183 -14.29 -1.99 11.89
CA GLN A 183 -13.00 -1.93 12.60
C GLN A 183 -12.46 -3.32 12.98
N ASN A 184 -13.35 -4.32 13.12
CA ASN A 184 -12.96 -5.71 13.36
C ASN A 184 -12.59 -6.49 12.07
N GLN A 185 -12.78 -5.93 10.87
CA GLN A 185 -12.47 -6.56 9.59
C GLN A 185 -11.28 -5.94 8.83
N GLU A 186 -10.80 -4.76 9.22
CA GLU A 186 -9.63 -4.10 8.60
C GLU A 186 -8.26 -4.54 9.14
N ASN A 187 -8.17 -5.65 9.89
CA ASN A 187 -6.88 -6.19 10.33
C ASN A 187 -6.70 -7.68 9.98
N PRO A 188 -6.00 -8.00 8.88
CA PRO A 188 -5.23 -9.23 8.76
C PRO A 188 -3.73 -8.94 8.95
N VAL A 189 -3.32 -7.89 9.67
CA VAL A 189 -2.01 -7.92 10.32
C VAL A 189 -2.22 -8.54 11.70
N LYS A 190 -1.96 -9.85 11.78
CA LYS A 190 -1.76 -10.51 13.06
C LYS A 190 -0.51 -9.91 13.71
N GLU A 191 -0.68 -8.85 14.49
CA GLU A 191 0.18 -8.70 15.66
C GLU A 191 -0.09 -9.90 16.56
N GLN A 192 0.85 -10.84 16.57
CA GLN A 192 0.86 -11.92 17.55
C GLN A 192 1.10 -11.32 18.94
N LYS A 193 0.03 -10.97 19.64
CA LYS A 193 0.02 -11.03 21.09
C LYS A 193 0.00 -12.51 21.48
N ILE A 194 1.18 -13.03 21.82
CA ILE A 194 1.33 -14.32 22.50
C ILE A 194 0.87 -14.08 23.95
N ASP A 195 -0.35 -14.48 24.27
CA ASP A 195 -0.77 -14.65 25.65
C ASP A 195 -0.49 -16.08 26.11
N LYS A 196 0.06 -16.14 27.31
CA LYS A 196 0.63 -17.32 27.94
C LYS A 196 -0.51 -18.22 28.44
N ASN A 197 -0.37 -19.52 28.16
CA ASN A 197 -0.77 -20.67 28.99
C ASN A 197 -1.57 -21.75 28.25
N LYS A 198 -0.91 -22.89 28.05
CA LYS A 198 -1.37 -24.31 28.07
C LYS A 198 -0.46 -25.10 27.10
N VAL A 199 0.73 -25.50 27.55
CA VAL A 199 1.02 -26.83 28.15
C VAL A 199 0.69 -27.97 27.17
N ALA A 200 1.74 -28.40 26.46
CA ALA A 200 1.93 -29.77 25.99
C ALA A 200 3.45 -30.01 25.85
N THR A 201 4.02 -30.54 26.94
CA THR A 201 5.25 -31.35 27.05
C THR A 201 6.35 -31.15 26.00
N GLU A 202 7.34 -30.32 26.36
CA GLU A 202 8.68 -30.30 25.79
C GLU A 202 9.48 -31.58 26.15
N PRO A 203 10.43 -32.01 25.30
CA PRO A 203 11.49 -32.91 25.71
C PRO A 203 12.38 -32.21 26.74
N GLN A 204 12.76 -32.94 27.78
CA GLN A 204 13.51 -32.47 28.95
C GLN A 204 14.66 -31.50 28.60
N ALA A 205 14.49 -30.24 29.03
CA ALA A 205 15.54 -29.23 29.08
C ALA A 205 16.74 -29.74 29.89
N ARG A 206 17.90 -29.86 29.24
CA ARG A 206 19.19 -29.95 29.93
C ARG A 206 19.42 -28.62 30.65
N LYS A 207 19.57 -28.69 31.98
CA LYS A 207 20.01 -27.57 32.82
C LYS A 207 21.32 -26.99 32.27
N PHE A 208 21.25 -25.86 31.58
CA PHE A 208 22.44 -25.05 31.32
C PHE A 208 22.74 -24.15 32.52
N VAL A 209 24.02 -24.11 32.84
CA VAL A 209 24.63 -23.47 33.99
C VAL A 209 24.81 -21.97 33.68
N GLU A 210 24.11 -21.09 34.39
CA GLU A 210 24.62 -19.74 34.66
C GLU A 210 25.10 -19.70 36.12
N PRO A 211 26.32 -19.17 36.38
CA PRO A 211 26.61 -17.75 36.11
C PRO A 211 28.06 -17.47 35.69
N VAL A 212 28.64 -18.20 34.73
CA VAL A 212 30.04 -17.96 34.33
C VAL A 212 30.14 -16.89 33.23
N ILE A 213 29.30 -16.95 32.19
CA ILE A 213 29.51 -16.19 30.95
C ILE A 213 29.33 -14.66 31.12
N GLY A 214 28.36 -14.21 31.93
CA GLY A 214 28.06 -12.78 32.07
C GLY A 214 29.20 -11.92 32.65
N ASN A 215 30.15 -12.54 33.35
CA ASN A 215 31.35 -11.89 33.88
C ASN A 215 32.64 -12.37 33.19
N THR A 216 32.53 -13.20 32.14
CA THR A 216 33.69 -13.69 31.39
C THR A 216 34.19 -12.61 30.45
N ARG A 217 35.40 -12.14 30.69
CA ARG A 217 36.12 -11.27 29.76
C ARG A 217 36.83 -12.13 28.74
N LEU A 218 36.73 -11.77 27.46
CA LEU A 218 37.40 -12.45 26.36
C LEU A 218 38.42 -11.51 25.75
N LYS A 219 39.56 -12.05 25.32
CA LYS A 219 40.52 -11.30 24.51
C LYS A 219 40.77 -12.01 23.19
N ILE A 220 40.98 -11.21 22.15
CA ILE A 220 41.48 -11.66 20.86
C ILE A 220 42.86 -11.05 20.62
N CYS A 221 43.83 -11.87 20.26
CA CYS A 221 45.17 -11.45 19.91
C CYS A 221 45.36 -11.59 18.39
N LYS A 222 45.94 -10.57 17.76
CA LYS A 222 46.19 -10.56 16.32
C LYS A 222 47.56 -9.95 15.98
N SER A 223 48.20 -10.50 14.96
CA SER A 223 49.44 -9.96 14.36
C SER A 223 49.19 -9.70 12.88
N ASP A 224 49.36 -8.45 12.43
CA ASP A 224 49.11 -8.03 11.03
C ASP A 224 47.73 -8.42 10.47
N GLY A 225 46.72 -8.53 11.33
CA GLY A 225 45.36 -8.94 10.99
C GLY A 225 45.11 -10.45 11.03
N MET A 226 46.14 -11.28 11.26
CA MET A 226 45.98 -12.71 11.51
C MET A 226 45.65 -12.95 12.98
N VAL A 227 44.53 -13.62 13.26
CA VAL A 227 44.14 -13.98 14.63
C VAL A 227 45.03 -15.12 15.11
N THR A 228 45.74 -14.88 16.21
CA THR A 228 46.65 -15.85 16.83
C THR A 228 45.98 -16.58 18.00
N SER A 229 45.08 -15.91 18.72
CA SER A 229 44.26 -16.55 19.74
C SER A 229 42.98 -15.76 20.08
N LEU A 230 41.93 -16.49 20.45
CA LEU A 230 40.71 -16.03 21.10
C LEU A 230 40.55 -16.85 22.39
N GLU A 231 40.76 -16.22 23.55
CA GLU A 231 40.82 -16.92 24.84
C GLU A 231 40.22 -16.08 25.98
N ILE A 232 39.95 -16.73 27.11
CA ILE A 232 39.43 -16.08 28.31
C ILE A 232 40.51 -15.16 28.91
N LEU A 233 40.15 -13.92 29.18
CA LEU A 233 41.00 -12.96 29.89
C LEU A 233 40.80 -13.11 31.41
N LEU A 234 41.82 -13.61 32.10
CA LEU A 234 41.82 -13.75 33.56
C LEU A 234 41.82 -12.38 34.26
N LYS A 235 41.06 -12.26 35.36
CA LYS A 235 40.80 -11.00 36.08
C LYS A 235 42.05 -10.18 36.44
N ASP A 236 43.18 -10.85 36.69
CA ASP A 236 44.40 -10.21 37.18
C ASP A 236 45.49 -10.02 36.10
N ARG A 237 45.14 -10.17 34.81
CA ARG A 237 46.10 -9.97 33.71
C ARG A 237 45.78 -8.72 32.89
N GLU A 238 46.81 -7.94 32.61
CA GLU A 238 46.75 -6.84 31.65
C GLU A 238 46.75 -7.37 30.21
N LEU A 239 46.17 -6.58 29.29
CA LEU A 239 46.20 -6.87 27.86
C LEU A 239 47.63 -6.69 27.35
N VAL A 240 48.12 -7.68 26.62
CA VAL A 240 49.42 -7.64 25.95
C VAL A 240 49.28 -6.88 24.63
N ASP A 241 50.35 -6.21 24.18
CA ASP A 241 50.40 -5.57 22.86
C ASP A 241 49.93 -6.52 21.75
N GLY A 242 49.03 -6.03 20.90
CA GLY A 242 48.39 -6.81 19.83
C GLY A 242 47.13 -7.58 20.24
N CYS A 243 46.71 -7.52 21.52
CA CYS A 243 45.45 -8.09 21.99
C CYS A 243 44.42 -7.03 22.38
N ILE A 244 43.15 -7.29 22.08
CA ILE A 244 42.02 -6.44 22.48
C ILE A 244 40.97 -7.26 23.21
N GLU A 245 40.24 -6.61 24.11
CA GLU A 245 39.08 -7.22 24.76
C GLU A 245 37.88 -7.21 23.80
N VAL A 246 37.12 -8.31 23.79
CA VAL A 246 35.95 -8.47 22.92
C VAL A 246 34.71 -8.82 23.72
N ALA A 247 33.57 -8.35 23.23
CA ALA A 247 32.29 -8.55 23.89
C ALA A 247 31.71 -9.94 23.62
N ILE A 248 31.10 -10.49 24.66
CA ILE A 248 30.22 -11.66 24.58
C ILE A 248 28.81 -11.25 24.96
N ASP A 249 27.85 -11.54 24.10
CA ASP A 249 26.44 -11.46 24.45
C ASP A 249 26.05 -12.77 25.13
N ALA A 250 25.92 -12.73 26.45
CA ALA A 250 25.53 -13.88 27.25
C ALA A 250 24.11 -14.37 26.96
N THR A 251 23.21 -13.50 26.46
CA THR A 251 21.81 -13.87 26.18
C THR A 251 21.71 -14.71 24.92
N SER A 252 22.43 -14.31 23.86
CA SER A 252 22.44 -15.04 22.58
C SER A 252 23.63 -16.00 22.44
N LEU A 253 24.49 -16.11 23.46
CA LEU A 253 25.72 -16.90 23.47
C LEU A 253 26.61 -16.57 22.26
N LYS A 254 26.69 -15.28 21.91
CA LYS A 254 27.35 -14.75 20.73
C LYS A 254 28.65 -14.04 21.08
N VAL A 255 29.74 -14.39 20.39
CA VAL A 255 30.99 -13.64 20.44
C VAL A 255 31.05 -12.67 19.26
N ASN A 256 31.25 -11.38 19.55
CA ASN A 256 31.33 -10.35 18.52
C ASN A 256 32.78 -10.00 18.17
N LEU A 257 33.20 -10.35 16.95
CA LEU A 257 34.50 -10.03 16.37
C LEU A 257 34.38 -9.17 15.10
N ALA A 258 33.27 -8.45 14.95
CA ALA A 258 33.03 -7.61 13.78
C ALA A 258 33.96 -6.38 13.77
N GLU A 259 34.34 -5.93 12.56
CA GLU A 259 35.06 -4.66 12.35
C GLU A 259 36.45 -4.57 13.02
N LEU A 260 37.11 -5.72 13.22
CA LEU A 260 38.42 -5.80 13.90
C LEU A 260 39.62 -5.81 12.94
N GLY A 261 39.36 -5.71 11.63
CA GLY A 261 40.37 -5.81 10.58
C GLY A 261 41.02 -7.20 10.51
N ILE A 262 40.24 -8.24 10.79
CA ILE A 262 40.69 -9.64 10.70
C ILE A 262 40.87 -10.02 9.23
N LYS A 263 42.02 -10.63 8.90
CA LYS A 263 42.36 -11.10 7.55
C LYS A 263 42.37 -12.62 7.43
N GLY A 264 42.61 -13.33 8.54
CA GLY A 264 42.67 -14.79 8.58
C GLY A 264 43.01 -15.29 9.98
N PHE A 265 43.23 -16.59 10.08
CA PHE A 265 43.35 -17.31 11.36
C PHE A 265 44.56 -18.23 11.35
N GLN A 266 45.29 -18.29 12.47
CA GLN A 266 46.33 -19.30 12.68
C GLN A 266 45.72 -20.61 13.20
N GLU A 267 46.50 -21.68 13.16
CA GLU A 267 46.14 -22.94 13.82
C GLU A 267 45.87 -22.70 15.32
N ASP A 268 44.87 -23.40 15.87
CA ASP A 268 44.46 -23.32 17.28
C ASP A 268 44.16 -21.91 17.81
N TRP A 269 43.69 -21.02 16.92
CA TRP A 269 43.28 -19.67 17.31
C TRP A 269 42.09 -19.69 18.27
N TYR A 270 41.14 -20.63 18.13
CA TYR A 270 39.95 -20.68 18.98
C TYR A 270 40.23 -21.46 20.28
N ARG A 271 40.17 -20.82 21.45
CA ARG A 271 40.47 -21.43 22.76
C ARG A 271 39.34 -21.28 23.78
N LEU A 272 38.10 -21.24 23.30
CA LEU A 272 36.89 -21.11 24.12
C LEU A 272 36.09 -22.42 24.21
N GLN A 273 36.73 -23.59 24.11
CA GLN A 273 36.07 -24.90 24.11
C GLN A 273 35.26 -25.18 25.37
N SER A 274 35.60 -24.53 26.49
CA SER A 274 34.89 -24.66 27.76
C SER A 274 33.62 -23.79 27.86
N LEU A 275 33.40 -22.88 26.92
CA LEU A 275 32.25 -21.98 26.90
C LEU A 275 31.22 -22.48 25.88
N PRO A 276 29.91 -22.45 26.22
CA PRO A 276 28.85 -22.87 25.31
C PRO A 276 28.52 -21.76 24.31
N ILE A 277 29.49 -21.32 23.53
CA ILE A 277 29.27 -20.31 22.48
C ILE A 277 28.45 -20.93 21.36
N ALA A 278 27.37 -20.24 20.98
CA ALA A 278 26.47 -20.68 19.91
C ALA A 278 26.72 -19.96 18.59
N SER A 279 27.26 -18.74 18.66
CA SER A 279 27.33 -17.82 17.53
C SER A 279 28.66 -17.07 17.51
N LEU A 280 29.24 -16.94 16.32
CA LEU A 280 30.46 -16.16 16.09
C LEU A 280 30.22 -15.13 14.99
N ASP A 281 30.44 -13.85 15.33
CA ASP A 281 30.32 -12.75 14.38
C ASP A 281 31.67 -12.29 13.87
N LEU A 282 31.95 -12.56 12.60
CA LEU A 282 33.16 -12.13 11.88
C LEU A 282 32.83 -11.09 10.81
N SER A 283 31.67 -10.42 10.91
CA SER A 283 31.23 -9.50 9.86
C SER A 283 32.10 -8.25 9.72
N ASN A 284 32.05 -7.65 8.53
CA ASN A 284 32.73 -6.40 8.19
C ASN A 284 34.24 -6.41 8.51
N ASN A 285 34.89 -7.54 8.23
CA ASN A 285 36.35 -7.71 8.36
C ASN A 285 37.02 -7.72 6.97
N GLU A 286 38.28 -8.11 6.92
CA GLU A 286 39.10 -8.15 5.70
C GLU A 286 39.45 -9.58 5.27
N ILE A 287 38.64 -10.57 5.64
CA ILE A 287 38.89 -11.98 5.36
C ILE A 287 38.75 -12.22 3.85
N THR A 288 39.78 -12.78 3.22
CA THR A 288 39.82 -13.03 1.77
C THR A 288 39.54 -14.48 1.38
N GLU A 289 39.68 -15.41 2.33
CA GLU A 289 39.48 -16.84 2.11
C GLU A 289 39.06 -17.54 3.40
N ILE A 290 38.32 -18.65 3.26
CA ILE A 290 38.05 -19.58 4.35
C ILE A 290 39.08 -20.70 4.28
N THR A 291 39.90 -20.82 5.32
CA THR A 291 40.92 -21.87 5.44
C THR A 291 40.45 -22.97 6.40
N LYS A 292 41.20 -24.07 6.48
CA LYS A 292 40.89 -25.19 7.40
C LYS A 292 40.85 -24.75 8.87
N GLU A 293 41.75 -23.85 9.23
CA GLU A 293 41.89 -23.31 10.58
C GLU A 293 40.70 -22.42 10.96
N THR A 294 39.98 -21.87 9.97
CA THR A 294 38.91 -20.89 10.19
C THR A 294 37.70 -21.51 10.90
N LEU A 295 37.23 -22.69 10.45
CA LEU A 295 35.95 -23.26 10.88
C LEU A 295 36.06 -24.66 11.52
N ASN A 296 37.09 -25.45 11.21
CA ASN A 296 37.06 -26.89 11.53
C ASN A 296 37.31 -27.18 13.01
N ASN A 297 37.95 -26.27 13.76
CA ASN A 297 38.22 -26.44 15.20
C ASN A 297 37.12 -25.84 16.10
N LEU A 298 36.00 -25.38 15.53
CA LEU A 298 34.90 -24.80 16.29
C LEU A 298 34.06 -25.90 16.99
N PRO A 299 33.65 -25.70 18.25
CA PRO A 299 32.97 -26.72 19.05
C PRO A 299 31.51 -26.95 18.60
N SER A 300 30.94 -28.09 18.97
CA SER A 300 29.56 -28.47 18.60
C SER A 300 28.45 -27.55 19.11
N SER A 301 28.74 -26.72 20.11
CA SER A 301 27.79 -25.69 20.54
C SER A 301 27.65 -24.56 19.52
N LEU A 302 28.70 -24.29 18.73
CA LEU A 302 28.80 -23.16 17.82
C LEU A 302 28.23 -23.54 16.46
N THR A 303 26.98 -23.14 16.25
CA THR A 303 26.16 -23.56 15.11
C THR A 303 25.95 -22.45 14.08
N TYR A 304 26.33 -21.21 14.41
CA TYR A 304 26.17 -20.04 13.54
C TYR A 304 27.49 -19.27 13.38
N VAL A 305 27.87 -19.01 12.13
CA VAL A 305 29.00 -18.12 11.81
C VAL A 305 28.59 -17.05 10.80
N ASN A 306 28.95 -15.80 11.09
CA ASN A 306 28.67 -14.66 10.23
C ASN A 306 29.93 -14.07 9.60
N PHE A 307 30.11 -14.28 8.29
CA PHE A 307 31.16 -13.67 7.47
C PHE A 307 30.65 -12.50 6.62
N GLN A 308 29.48 -11.93 6.92
CA GLN A 308 28.91 -10.86 6.11
C GLN A 308 29.90 -9.70 5.92
N GLY A 309 29.98 -9.12 4.71
CA GLY A 309 30.76 -7.89 4.50
C GLY A 309 32.28 -8.09 4.52
N ASN A 310 32.76 -9.30 4.21
CA ASN A 310 34.19 -9.59 4.06
C ASN A 310 34.62 -9.51 2.58
N LYS A 311 35.84 -9.96 2.28
CA LYS A 311 36.46 -9.91 0.94
C LYS A 311 36.64 -11.30 0.34
N ILE A 312 35.83 -12.28 0.76
CA ILE A 312 35.98 -13.69 0.34
C ILE A 312 35.68 -13.80 -1.16
N ARG A 313 36.61 -14.38 -1.93
CA ARG A 313 36.48 -14.53 -3.40
C ARG A 313 36.14 -15.93 -3.88
N ARG A 314 36.66 -16.94 -3.20
CA ARG A 314 36.45 -18.35 -3.55
C ARG A 314 36.28 -19.19 -2.30
N ILE A 315 35.51 -20.27 -2.41
CA ILE A 315 35.36 -21.28 -1.37
C ILE A 315 35.77 -22.62 -1.98
N TRP A 316 36.87 -23.17 -1.47
CA TRP A 316 37.47 -24.40 -1.96
C TRP A 316 36.78 -25.63 -1.37
N SER A 317 36.86 -26.75 -2.08
CA SER A 317 36.49 -28.06 -1.55
C SER A 317 37.42 -28.47 -0.40
N GLN A 318 36.93 -29.29 0.54
CA GLN A 318 37.70 -29.84 1.67
C GLN A 318 38.26 -28.83 2.70
N VAL A 319 37.90 -27.54 2.62
CA VAL A 319 38.32 -26.56 3.64
C VAL A 319 37.35 -26.47 4.82
N ILE A 320 36.08 -26.84 4.62
CA ILE A 320 35.04 -26.84 5.65
C ILE A 320 34.60 -28.29 5.91
N GLU A 321 35.00 -28.81 7.07
CA GLU A 321 34.66 -30.15 7.56
C GLU A 321 33.88 -30.12 8.87
N ASN A 322 33.37 -28.94 9.26
CA ASN A 322 32.62 -28.76 10.49
C ASN A 322 31.17 -29.27 10.33
N ASP A 323 30.88 -30.42 10.93
CA ASP A 323 29.59 -31.12 10.92
C ASP A 323 28.62 -30.61 12.00
N HIS A 324 28.93 -29.50 12.66
CA HIS A 324 28.06 -28.87 13.66
C HIS A 324 27.52 -27.50 13.21
N LEU A 325 28.03 -27.00 12.08
CA LEU A 325 27.64 -25.71 11.54
C LEU A 325 26.28 -25.82 10.85
N ASN A 326 25.28 -25.15 11.42
CA ASN A 326 23.90 -25.17 10.94
C ASN A 326 23.57 -23.97 10.05
N ILE A 327 24.19 -22.82 10.32
CA ILE A 327 23.90 -21.58 9.63
C ILE A 327 25.19 -20.85 9.28
N LEU A 328 25.34 -20.52 8.00
CA LEU A 328 26.48 -19.78 7.49
C LEU A 328 26.01 -18.54 6.72
N ASN A 329 26.41 -17.37 7.23
CA ASN A 329 26.12 -16.10 6.57
C ASN A 329 27.34 -15.59 5.80
N LEU A 330 27.28 -15.62 4.47
CA LEU A 330 28.32 -15.17 3.55
C LEU A 330 27.87 -13.95 2.71
N ARG A 331 26.85 -13.22 3.19
CA ARG A 331 26.29 -12.09 2.46
C ARG A 331 27.33 -10.99 2.19
N ASN A 332 27.16 -10.26 1.10
CA ASN A 332 27.97 -9.07 0.76
C ASN A 332 29.47 -9.36 0.81
N ASN A 333 29.89 -10.44 0.14
CA ASN A 333 31.29 -10.77 -0.09
C ASN A 333 31.61 -10.59 -1.59
N LEU A 334 32.75 -11.11 -2.04
CA LEU A 334 33.19 -11.06 -3.43
C LEU A 334 33.19 -12.46 -4.06
N ILE A 335 32.33 -13.38 -3.59
CA ILE A 335 32.43 -14.79 -3.95
C ILE A 335 32.08 -14.97 -5.43
N GLU A 336 33.07 -15.33 -6.23
CA GLU A 336 32.96 -15.57 -7.66
C GLU A 336 32.66 -17.05 -7.94
N GLU A 337 33.20 -17.95 -7.11
CA GLU A 337 33.17 -19.39 -7.31
C GLU A 337 33.15 -20.16 -5.98
N ILE A 338 32.37 -21.23 -5.95
CA ILE A 338 32.32 -22.22 -4.86
C ILE A 338 32.54 -23.57 -5.53
N GLU A 339 33.56 -24.30 -5.09
CA GLU A 339 33.83 -25.64 -5.61
C GLU A 339 32.75 -26.63 -5.17
N GLU A 340 32.51 -27.63 -6.01
CA GLU A 340 31.65 -28.76 -5.65
C GLU A 340 32.20 -29.47 -4.40
N GLY A 341 31.31 -29.74 -3.44
CA GLY A 341 31.67 -30.38 -2.18
C GLY A 341 32.24 -29.45 -1.11
N ALA A 342 32.34 -28.13 -1.35
CA ALA A 342 32.82 -27.16 -0.37
C ALA A 342 32.10 -27.21 1.00
N PHE A 343 30.81 -27.55 0.99
CA PHE A 343 29.99 -27.66 2.19
C PHE A 343 29.47 -29.09 2.45
N ALA A 344 29.96 -30.10 1.73
CA ALA A 344 29.39 -31.45 1.77
C ALA A 344 29.56 -32.16 3.13
N LYS A 345 30.52 -31.72 3.95
CA LYS A 345 30.79 -32.24 5.30
C LYS A 345 30.16 -31.38 6.42
N THR A 346 29.22 -30.50 6.07
CA THR A 346 28.52 -29.64 7.04
C THR A 346 27.09 -30.12 7.27
N ASP A 347 26.45 -29.67 8.35
CA ASP A 347 25.04 -29.92 8.66
C ASP A 347 24.20 -28.66 8.44
N LEU A 348 24.49 -27.89 7.38
CA LEU A 348 23.82 -26.62 7.10
C LEU A 348 22.31 -26.80 6.87
N PHE A 349 21.51 -26.05 7.64
CA PHE A 349 20.08 -25.85 7.44
C PHE A 349 19.80 -24.51 6.74
N GLU A 350 20.65 -23.50 6.91
CA GLU A 350 20.50 -22.21 6.24
C GLU A 350 21.83 -21.70 5.65
N LEU A 351 21.78 -21.28 4.39
CA LEU A 351 22.94 -20.72 3.70
C LEU A 351 22.59 -19.40 3.03
N TYR A 352 23.31 -18.35 3.42
CA TYR A 352 23.12 -17.00 2.90
C TYR A 352 24.30 -16.57 2.02
N LEU A 353 24.07 -16.45 0.72
CA LEU A 353 25.03 -16.05 -0.31
C LEU A 353 24.63 -14.73 -1.00
N SER A 354 23.71 -13.97 -0.41
CA SER A 354 23.19 -12.75 -1.04
C SER A 354 24.28 -11.70 -1.28
N GLY A 355 24.24 -10.97 -2.40
CA GLY A 355 25.18 -9.88 -2.66
C GLY A 355 26.61 -10.38 -2.94
N ASN A 356 26.77 -11.40 -3.77
CA ASN A 356 28.06 -11.95 -4.20
C ASN A 356 28.21 -11.86 -5.73
N GLN A 357 29.19 -12.57 -6.29
CA GLN A 357 29.53 -12.52 -7.73
C GLN A 357 29.29 -13.86 -8.44
N LEU A 358 28.47 -14.75 -7.86
CA LEU A 358 28.25 -16.10 -8.36
C LEU A 358 27.57 -16.07 -9.72
N LYS A 359 28.10 -16.85 -10.67
CA LYS A 359 27.53 -17.00 -12.02
C LYS A 359 26.75 -18.29 -12.24
N SER A 360 26.97 -19.28 -11.37
CA SER A 360 26.43 -20.64 -11.49
C SER A 360 26.07 -21.22 -10.13
N LEU A 361 25.14 -22.18 -10.14
CA LEU A 361 24.68 -22.95 -8.99
C LEU A 361 25.21 -24.39 -8.98
N ASN A 362 26.24 -24.73 -9.77
CA ASN A 362 26.72 -26.13 -9.88
C ASN A 362 27.09 -26.79 -8.54
N PHE A 363 27.57 -26.02 -7.56
CA PHE A 363 27.91 -26.55 -6.23
C PHE A 363 26.68 -26.95 -5.40
N VAL A 364 25.48 -26.48 -5.76
CA VAL A 364 24.27 -26.67 -4.95
C VAL A 364 23.92 -28.14 -4.81
N SER A 365 24.12 -28.98 -5.85
CA SER A 365 23.90 -30.44 -5.78
C SER A 365 24.71 -31.13 -4.67
N SER A 366 25.81 -30.53 -4.21
CA SER A 366 26.68 -31.04 -3.15
C SER A 366 26.34 -30.53 -1.74
N LEU A 367 25.41 -29.58 -1.60
CA LEU A 367 25.00 -29.04 -0.29
C LEU A 367 24.27 -30.08 0.57
N PRO A 368 24.20 -29.94 1.90
CA PRO A 368 23.47 -30.85 2.77
C PRO A 368 21.96 -30.88 2.46
N ASP A 369 21.35 -32.07 2.44
CA ASP A 369 19.91 -32.24 2.18
C ASP A 369 19.01 -31.73 3.33
N ALA A 370 19.62 -31.40 4.46
CA ALA A 370 19.02 -30.78 5.63
C ALA A 370 18.56 -29.32 5.38
N LEU A 371 19.03 -28.67 4.31
CA LEU A 371 18.73 -27.26 4.00
C LEU A 371 17.22 -26.95 4.01
N THR A 372 16.85 -25.92 4.76
CA THR A 372 15.50 -25.36 4.85
C THR A 372 15.39 -23.97 4.21
N ALA A 373 16.50 -23.22 4.15
CA ALA A 373 16.56 -21.92 3.48
C ALA A 373 17.84 -21.73 2.66
N PHE A 374 17.68 -21.30 1.41
CA PHE A 374 18.79 -20.96 0.51
C PHE A 374 18.55 -19.58 -0.13
N LEU A 375 19.44 -18.64 0.18
CA LEU A 375 19.33 -17.25 -0.28
C LEU A 375 20.56 -16.89 -1.12
N ALA A 376 20.39 -16.78 -2.43
CA ALA A 376 21.45 -16.43 -3.38
C ALA A 376 21.09 -15.19 -4.23
N ASN A 377 20.27 -14.30 -3.67
CA ASN A 377 19.84 -13.07 -4.35
C ASN A 377 20.96 -12.03 -4.52
N GLY A 378 20.90 -11.17 -5.53
CA GLY A 378 21.94 -10.16 -5.77
C GLY A 378 23.26 -10.80 -6.21
N ASN A 379 23.19 -11.72 -7.16
CA ASN A 379 24.35 -12.40 -7.75
C ASN A 379 24.33 -12.21 -9.29
N HIS A 380 25.07 -13.01 -10.03
CA HIS A 380 25.15 -12.98 -11.48
C HIS A 380 24.73 -14.31 -12.11
N ILE A 381 23.84 -15.06 -11.45
CA ILE A 381 23.40 -16.40 -11.88
C ILE A 381 22.60 -16.27 -13.17
N ILE A 382 23.04 -16.97 -14.22
CA ILE A 382 22.45 -16.87 -15.58
C ILE A 382 21.40 -17.96 -15.82
N SER A 383 21.55 -19.12 -15.20
CA SER A 383 20.64 -20.24 -15.32
C SER A 383 20.67 -21.12 -14.07
N ILE A 384 19.61 -21.91 -13.90
CA ILE A 384 19.50 -22.93 -12.86
C ILE A 384 19.77 -24.28 -13.55
N PRO A 385 20.85 -25.02 -13.18
CA PRO A 385 21.14 -26.32 -13.76
C PRO A 385 20.06 -27.37 -13.49
N ASP A 386 19.88 -28.31 -14.40
CA ASP A 386 18.90 -29.40 -14.31
C ASP A 386 19.11 -30.24 -13.05
N GLY A 387 18.02 -30.54 -12.34
CA GLY A 387 18.05 -31.42 -11.17
C GLY A 387 18.89 -30.92 -10.00
N VAL A 388 19.39 -29.67 -10.04
CA VAL A 388 20.28 -29.13 -9.00
C VAL A 388 19.63 -29.14 -7.62
N PHE A 389 18.29 -29.10 -7.57
CA PHE A 389 17.51 -29.09 -6.34
C PHE A 389 16.89 -30.44 -5.94
N SER A 390 17.15 -31.51 -6.70
CA SER A 390 16.45 -32.80 -6.63
C SER A 390 16.38 -33.44 -5.24
N LYS A 391 17.37 -33.20 -4.37
CA LYS A 391 17.45 -33.78 -3.02
C LYS A 391 16.90 -32.89 -1.89
N PHE A 392 16.56 -31.63 -2.12
CA PHE A 392 16.18 -30.70 -1.04
C PHE A 392 14.69 -30.76 -0.68
N PHE A 393 14.24 -31.92 -0.23
CA PHE A 393 12.85 -32.11 0.19
C PHE A 393 12.49 -31.32 1.47
N ARG A 394 13.45 -30.74 2.19
CA ARG A 394 13.20 -29.93 3.40
C ARG A 394 13.23 -28.42 3.13
N LEU A 395 13.58 -28.00 1.91
CA LEU A 395 13.71 -26.58 1.59
C LEU A 395 12.34 -25.92 1.59
N ASN A 396 12.18 -24.91 2.43
CA ASN A 396 10.94 -24.13 2.57
C ASN A 396 11.05 -22.76 1.87
N TYR A 397 12.27 -22.22 1.75
CA TYR A 397 12.50 -20.87 1.24
C TYR A 397 13.67 -20.85 0.26
N LEU A 398 13.38 -20.44 -0.99
CA LEU A 398 14.36 -20.26 -2.05
C LEU A 398 14.28 -18.83 -2.59
N CYS A 399 15.37 -18.08 -2.46
CA CYS A 399 15.47 -16.70 -2.94
C CYS A 399 16.58 -16.56 -3.98
N LEU A 400 16.17 -16.30 -5.21
CA LEU A 400 17.01 -16.10 -6.39
C LEU A 400 16.78 -14.73 -7.04
N ASP A 401 16.22 -13.79 -6.28
CA ASP A 401 15.99 -12.40 -6.71
C ASP A 401 17.28 -11.74 -7.23
N ASP A 402 17.14 -10.73 -8.09
CA ASP A 402 18.25 -9.87 -8.51
C ASP A 402 19.44 -10.68 -9.05
N ASN A 403 19.16 -11.47 -10.09
CA ASN A 403 20.10 -12.33 -10.81
C ASN A 403 19.91 -12.11 -12.32
N LYS A 404 20.51 -12.98 -13.13
CA LYS A 404 20.51 -12.88 -14.59
C LYS A 404 19.75 -14.02 -15.28
N ILE A 405 18.78 -14.63 -14.60
CA ILE A 405 18.07 -15.81 -15.10
C ILE A 405 17.12 -15.40 -16.25
N GLU A 406 17.22 -16.07 -17.39
CA GLU A 406 16.41 -15.75 -18.59
C GLU A 406 15.26 -16.74 -18.88
N THR A 407 15.42 -18.00 -18.48
CA THR A 407 14.46 -19.07 -18.80
C THR A 407 14.25 -19.96 -17.58
N LEU A 408 12.99 -20.34 -17.34
CA LEU A 408 12.63 -21.43 -16.44
C LEU A 408 12.22 -22.64 -17.28
N GLN A 409 13.10 -23.63 -17.35
CA GLN A 409 12.87 -24.88 -18.07
C GLN A 409 12.00 -25.85 -17.25
N ASN A 410 11.46 -26.87 -17.90
CA ASN A 410 10.70 -27.93 -17.25
C ASN A 410 11.50 -28.55 -16.10
N ASP A 411 10.80 -28.89 -15.01
CA ASP A 411 11.37 -29.60 -13.86
C ASP A 411 12.55 -28.89 -13.16
N VAL A 412 12.78 -27.59 -13.43
CA VAL A 412 13.93 -26.85 -12.89
C VAL A 412 13.95 -26.77 -11.35
N PHE A 413 12.79 -26.92 -10.72
CA PHE A 413 12.62 -26.96 -9.27
C PHE A 413 12.27 -28.36 -8.73
N GLN A 414 12.51 -29.42 -9.51
CA GLN A 414 12.23 -30.79 -9.10
C GLN A 414 12.92 -31.12 -7.77
N GLY A 415 12.20 -31.79 -6.87
CA GLY A 415 12.66 -32.17 -5.53
C GLY A 415 12.16 -31.27 -4.40
N LEU A 416 11.77 -30.02 -4.71
CA LEU A 416 11.38 -28.99 -3.75
C LEU A 416 9.92 -29.14 -3.25
N LYS A 417 9.53 -30.35 -2.85
CA LYS A 417 8.13 -30.71 -2.51
C LYS A 417 7.52 -29.94 -1.34
N PHE A 418 8.34 -29.44 -0.43
CA PHE A 418 7.91 -28.69 0.77
C PHE A 418 8.19 -27.19 0.66
N LEU A 419 8.58 -26.72 -0.53
CA LEU A 419 8.88 -25.30 -0.74
C LEU A 419 7.62 -24.48 -0.53
N LEU A 420 7.69 -23.50 0.37
CA LEU A 420 6.59 -22.61 0.71
C LEU A 420 6.71 -21.27 -0.01
N THR A 421 7.93 -20.82 -0.28
CA THR A 421 8.20 -19.52 -0.91
C THR A 421 9.34 -19.62 -1.92
N LEU A 422 9.05 -19.16 -3.12
CA LEU A 422 9.97 -19.04 -4.23
C LEU A 422 9.95 -17.59 -4.73
N THR A 423 11.10 -16.93 -4.68
CA THR A 423 11.25 -15.57 -5.20
C THR A 423 12.32 -15.53 -6.29
N LEU A 424 11.93 -14.98 -7.43
CA LEU A 424 12.72 -14.85 -8.67
C LEU A 424 12.61 -13.42 -9.21
N ALA A 425 12.32 -12.46 -8.33
CA ALA A 425 12.05 -11.08 -8.72
C ALA A 425 13.32 -10.40 -9.27
N ARG A 426 13.18 -9.42 -10.17
CA ARG A 426 14.31 -8.69 -10.76
C ARG A 426 15.31 -9.64 -11.46
N ASN A 427 14.80 -10.55 -12.28
CA ASN A 427 15.60 -11.35 -13.22
C ASN A 427 15.27 -10.91 -14.66
N TYR A 428 15.70 -11.66 -15.66
CA TYR A 428 15.41 -11.41 -17.07
C TYR A 428 14.52 -12.50 -17.66
N ILE A 429 13.66 -13.13 -16.84
CA ILE A 429 12.87 -14.28 -17.26
C ILE A 429 11.92 -13.85 -18.37
N LYS A 430 12.08 -14.45 -19.55
CA LYS A 430 11.25 -14.24 -20.74
C LYS A 430 10.33 -15.44 -20.99
N THR A 431 10.87 -16.64 -20.75
CA THR A 431 10.22 -17.91 -21.07
C THR A 431 10.06 -18.74 -19.80
N ILE A 432 8.83 -19.21 -19.57
CA ILE A 432 8.50 -20.21 -18.56
C ILE A 432 7.92 -21.40 -19.32
N GLU A 433 8.61 -22.54 -19.28
CA GLU A 433 8.13 -23.77 -19.91
C GLU A 433 6.94 -24.36 -19.12
N PRO A 434 6.05 -25.16 -19.76
CA PRO A 434 4.79 -25.62 -19.16
C PRO A 434 4.93 -26.23 -17.77
N ASN A 435 5.99 -27.00 -17.53
CA ASN A 435 6.20 -27.80 -16.33
C ASN A 435 7.32 -27.23 -15.45
N ALA A 436 7.67 -25.94 -15.62
CA ALA A 436 8.74 -25.32 -14.84
C ALA A 436 8.50 -25.40 -13.32
N PHE A 437 7.24 -25.37 -12.89
CA PHE A 437 6.83 -25.42 -11.48
C PHE A 437 6.26 -26.78 -11.04
N GLU A 438 6.45 -27.82 -11.84
CA GLU A 438 5.93 -29.16 -11.54
C GLU A 438 6.46 -29.67 -10.18
N GLY A 439 5.54 -30.21 -9.36
CA GLY A 439 5.86 -30.77 -8.03
C GLY A 439 5.94 -29.77 -6.88
N LEU A 440 5.78 -28.46 -7.11
CA LEU A 440 5.76 -27.42 -6.07
C LEU A 440 4.38 -27.30 -5.37
N THR A 441 3.80 -28.41 -4.95
CA THR A 441 2.41 -28.50 -4.50
C THR A 441 2.10 -27.75 -3.20
N MET A 442 3.12 -27.53 -2.35
CA MET A 442 3.01 -26.77 -1.09
C MET A 442 3.35 -25.29 -1.23
N LEU A 443 3.70 -24.82 -2.43
CA LEU A 443 4.13 -23.44 -2.66
C LEU A 443 2.99 -22.48 -2.35
N ARG A 444 3.25 -21.51 -1.48
CA ARG A 444 2.26 -20.50 -1.05
C ARG A 444 2.50 -19.15 -1.70
N THR A 445 3.75 -18.82 -1.96
CA THR A 445 4.15 -17.52 -2.52
C THR A 445 5.09 -17.74 -3.69
N LEU A 446 4.70 -17.22 -4.85
CA LEU A 446 5.53 -17.15 -6.05
C LEU A 446 5.69 -15.67 -6.46
N ASP A 447 6.93 -15.17 -6.39
CA ASP A 447 7.27 -13.80 -6.79
C ASP A 447 8.12 -13.79 -8.06
N LEU A 448 7.52 -13.35 -9.17
CA LEU A 448 8.11 -13.23 -10.51
C LEU A 448 8.14 -11.77 -10.99
N ARG A 449 8.00 -10.79 -10.09
CA ARG A 449 7.94 -9.37 -10.49
C ARG A 449 9.24 -8.87 -11.09
N HIS A 450 9.16 -7.79 -11.89
CA HIS A 450 10.32 -7.19 -12.56
C HIS A 450 11.10 -8.22 -13.39
N ASN A 451 10.40 -8.92 -14.27
CA ASN A 451 10.99 -9.81 -15.26
C ASN A 451 10.63 -9.31 -16.67
N SER A 452 10.74 -10.15 -17.70
CA SER A 452 10.40 -9.83 -19.08
C SER A 452 9.40 -10.83 -19.67
N ILE A 453 8.53 -11.38 -18.82
CA ILE A 453 7.53 -12.39 -19.21
C ILE A 453 6.49 -11.71 -20.11
N ARG A 454 6.27 -12.28 -21.29
CA ARG A 454 5.26 -11.79 -22.25
C ARG A 454 4.06 -12.72 -22.36
N ASP A 455 4.34 -14.01 -22.48
CA ASP A 455 3.34 -15.04 -22.72
C ASP A 455 3.34 -16.02 -21.54
N LEU A 456 2.15 -16.34 -21.05
CA LEU A 456 1.93 -17.40 -20.07
C LEU A 456 1.16 -18.52 -20.75
N GLN A 457 1.72 -19.72 -20.74
CA GLN A 457 1.06 -20.87 -21.31
C GLN A 457 -0.07 -21.36 -20.39
N LYS A 458 -1.10 -21.95 -20.99
CA LYS A 458 -2.16 -22.60 -20.20
C LYS A 458 -1.54 -23.71 -19.35
N GLY A 459 -1.94 -23.81 -18.09
CA GLY A 459 -1.45 -24.82 -17.17
C GLY A 459 -0.12 -24.51 -16.47
N THR A 460 0.56 -23.39 -16.79
CA THR A 460 1.86 -23.04 -16.17
C THR A 460 1.84 -23.07 -14.63
N PHE A 461 0.68 -22.79 -14.00
CA PHE A 461 0.53 -22.77 -12.54
C PHE A 461 -0.37 -23.89 -11.98
N ALA A 462 -0.75 -24.88 -12.80
CA ALA A 462 -1.78 -25.86 -12.45
C ALA A 462 -1.44 -26.73 -11.22
N GLU A 463 -0.17 -27.07 -11.04
CA GLU A 463 0.31 -27.92 -9.93
C GLU A 463 0.50 -27.15 -8.61
N LEU A 464 0.37 -25.82 -8.62
CA LEU A 464 0.58 -24.97 -7.44
C LEU A 464 -0.66 -24.96 -6.53
N THR A 465 -1.07 -26.12 -6.05
CA THR A 465 -2.38 -26.34 -5.40
C THR A 465 -2.58 -25.57 -4.08
N ASP A 466 -1.51 -25.22 -3.38
CA ASP A 466 -1.56 -24.43 -2.12
C ASP A 466 -1.20 -22.94 -2.32
N LEU A 467 -1.09 -22.48 -3.58
CA LEU A 467 -0.67 -21.11 -3.89
C LEU A 467 -1.65 -20.09 -3.34
N ARG A 468 -1.15 -19.13 -2.56
CA ARG A 468 -1.94 -18.04 -1.99
C ARG A 468 -1.66 -16.71 -2.67
N GLN A 469 -0.41 -16.49 -3.05
CA GLN A 469 0.02 -15.23 -3.64
C GLN A 469 0.85 -15.48 -4.90
N LEU A 470 0.40 -14.89 -6.00
CA LEU A 470 1.11 -14.85 -7.27
C LEU A 470 1.40 -13.40 -7.64
N ASN A 471 2.69 -13.05 -7.75
CA ASN A 471 3.12 -11.72 -8.17
C ASN A 471 3.81 -11.77 -9.53
N LEU A 472 3.15 -11.18 -10.53
CA LEU A 472 3.61 -11.04 -11.92
C LEU A 472 3.76 -9.57 -12.32
N ALA A 473 3.80 -8.65 -11.36
CA ALA A 473 3.88 -7.22 -11.62
C ALA A 473 5.18 -6.84 -12.35
N ASN A 474 5.17 -5.75 -13.11
CA ASN A 474 6.32 -5.26 -13.86
C ASN A 474 6.91 -6.31 -14.82
N ASN A 475 6.05 -6.87 -15.67
CA ASN A 475 6.41 -7.75 -16.77
C ASN A 475 5.90 -7.13 -18.09
N LYS A 476 5.82 -7.92 -19.16
CA LYS A 476 5.36 -7.50 -20.49
C LYS A 476 4.13 -8.28 -20.92
N ILE A 477 3.31 -8.71 -19.97
CA ILE A 477 2.15 -9.56 -20.22
C ILE A 477 1.07 -8.72 -20.88
N SER A 478 0.63 -9.09 -22.08
CA SER A 478 -0.47 -8.42 -22.77
C SER A 478 -1.75 -9.25 -22.85
N LYS A 479 -1.62 -10.59 -22.79
CA LYS A 479 -2.74 -11.53 -22.82
C LYS A 479 -2.77 -12.33 -21.53
N ILE A 480 -3.93 -12.40 -20.89
CA ILE A 480 -4.11 -13.14 -19.66
C ILE A 480 -5.17 -14.23 -19.84
N THR A 481 -4.88 -15.42 -19.32
CA THR A 481 -5.82 -16.54 -19.27
C THR A 481 -5.46 -17.39 -18.08
N PHE A 482 -6.20 -17.20 -16.99
CA PHE A 482 -6.04 -17.92 -15.74
C PHE A 482 -7.20 -18.91 -15.58
N THR A 483 -7.08 -20.08 -16.21
CA THR A 483 -8.07 -21.17 -16.09
C THR A 483 -7.71 -22.19 -15.01
N ASP A 484 -6.43 -22.25 -14.63
CA ASP A 484 -5.87 -23.35 -13.85
C ASP A 484 -5.21 -22.86 -12.55
N LEU A 485 -5.53 -21.64 -12.08
CA LEU A 485 -5.06 -21.19 -10.77
C LEU A 485 -5.76 -21.96 -9.65
N ALA A 486 -5.01 -22.28 -8.60
CA ALA A 486 -5.53 -22.99 -7.46
C ALA A 486 -6.62 -22.22 -6.72
N GLN A 487 -7.55 -22.95 -6.07
CA GLN A 487 -8.61 -22.34 -5.27
C GLN A 487 -8.12 -21.69 -3.97
N SER A 488 -6.85 -21.87 -3.64
CA SER A 488 -6.18 -21.26 -2.49
C SER A 488 -5.67 -19.85 -2.78
N VAL A 489 -5.65 -19.42 -4.05
CA VAL A 489 -5.15 -18.10 -4.44
C VAL A 489 -6.03 -17.03 -3.78
N ASP A 490 -5.38 -16.06 -3.15
CA ASP A 490 -6.04 -14.97 -2.45
C ASP A 490 -5.63 -13.62 -3.03
N SER A 491 -4.39 -13.52 -3.54
CA SER A 491 -3.85 -12.29 -4.11
C SER A 491 -3.15 -12.54 -5.44
N LEU A 492 -3.58 -11.83 -6.48
CA LEU A 492 -2.99 -11.83 -7.82
C LEU A 492 -2.58 -10.41 -8.21
N TYR A 493 -1.28 -10.22 -8.42
CA TYR A 493 -0.71 -8.93 -8.80
C TYR A 493 -0.23 -8.97 -10.25
N LEU A 494 -0.81 -8.13 -11.09
CA LEU A 494 -0.53 -7.97 -12.53
C LEU A 494 -0.18 -6.52 -12.88
N ASP A 495 0.21 -5.74 -11.87
CA ASP A 495 0.50 -4.31 -12.04
C ASP A 495 1.62 -4.07 -13.06
N TYR A 496 1.57 -2.95 -13.77
CA TYR A 496 2.61 -2.50 -14.69
C TYR A 496 2.97 -3.56 -15.73
N ASN A 497 1.95 -4.11 -16.39
CA ASN A 497 2.06 -4.99 -17.55
C ASN A 497 1.52 -4.26 -18.79
N GLU A 498 1.22 -4.99 -19.88
CA GLU A 498 0.76 -4.45 -21.16
C GLU A 498 -0.67 -4.89 -21.49
N ILE A 499 -1.49 -5.18 -20.49
CA ILE A 499 -2.88 -5.65 -20.65
C ILE A 499 -3.75 -4.49 -21.13
N ASP A 500 -4.53 -4.69 -22.20
CA ASP A 500 -5.35 -3.65 -22.84
C ASP A 500 -6.87 -3.91 -22.79
N VAL A 501 -7.28 -5.18 -22.69
CA VAL A 501 -8.68 -5.60 -22.62
C VAL A 501 -8.85 -6.67 -21.56
N LEU A 502 -9.94 -6.57 -20.78
CA LEU A 502 -10.43 -7.65 -19.93
C LEU A 502 -11.70 -8.26 -20.53
N GLU A 503 -11.69 -9.57 -20.73
CA GLU A 503 -12.77 -10.32 -21.39
C GLU A 503 -13.12 -11.62 -20.67
N GLU A 504 -14.26 -12.21 -21.05
CA GLU A 504 -14.69 -13.51 -20.52
C GLU A 504 -13.61 -14.57 -20.76
N GLY A 505 -13.27 -15.33 -19.71
CA GLY A 505 -12.24 -16.36 -19.79
C GLY A 505 -10.85 -15.92 -19.33
N ASN A 506 -10.60 -14.62 -19.14
CA ASN A 506 -9.34 -14.16 -18.52
C ASN A 506 -9.17 -14.69 -17.10
N PHE A 507 -10.28 -14.76 -16.34
CA PHE A 507 -10.31 -15.30 -14.98
C PHE A 507 -11.45 -16.33 -14.86
N VAL A 508 -11.11 -17.62 -14.81
CA VAL A 508 -12.12 -18.70 -14.70
C VAL A 508 -11.95 -19.41 -13.37
N ARG A 509 -12.95 -19.27 -12.48
CA ARG A 509 -13.00 -19.95 -11.16
C ARG A 509 -11.77 -19.71 -10.29
N THR A 510 -11.12 -18.55 -10.44
CA THR A 510 -9.99 -18.15 -9.63
C THR A 510 -10.54 -17.46 -8.39
N PRO A 511 -10.55 -18.07 -7.20
CA PRO A 511 -10.78 -17.30 -6.00
C PRO A 511 -9.62 -16.32 -5.86
N THR A 512 -9.95 -15.06 -5.63
CA THR A 512 -8.97 -14.03 -5.37
C THR A 512 -9.69 -12.98 -4.56
N SER A 513 -9.23 -12.67 -3.35
CA SER A 513 -9.76 -11.55 -2.57
C SER A 513 -9.22 -10.23 -3.10
N THR A 514 -8.00 -10.24 -3.65
CA THR A 514 -7.29 -9.06 -4.15
C THR A 514 -6.78 -9.26 -5.56
N LEU A 515 -7.31 -8.50 -6.52
CA LEU A 515 -6.82 -8.43 -7.90
C LEU A 515 -6.26 -7.03 -8.17
N SER A 516 -4.98 -6.96 -8.51
CA SER A 516 -4.32 -5.70 -8.82
C SER A 516 -3.85 -5.67 -10.28
N LEU A 517 -4.31 -4.65 -11.01
CA LEU A 517 -4.07 -4.41 -12.43
C LEU A 517 -3.60 -2.96 -12.67
N ILE A 518 -2.96 -2.36 -11.67
CA ILE A 518 -2.54 -0.94 -11.69
C ILE A 518 -1.53 -0.72 -12.81
N GLY A 519 -1.58 0.41 -13.53
CA GLY A 519 -0.52 0.77 -14.46
C GLY A 519 -0.46 -0.07 -15.72
N ASN A 520 -1.59 -0.63 -16.16
CA ASN A 520 -1.71 -1.34 -17.44
C ASN A 520 -2.20 -0.37 -18.54
N ARG A 521 -2.74 -0.89 -19.65
CA ARG A 521 -3.32 -0.11 -20.76
C ARG A 521 -4.79 -0.44 -20.96
N ILE A 522 -5.47 -0.84 -19.89
CA ILE A 522 -6.83 -1.36 -19.95
C ILE A 522 -7.77 -0.24 -20.36
N SER A 523 -8.31 -0.35 -21.57
CA SER A 523 -9.27 0.62 -22.13
C SER A 523 -10.70 0.08 -22.16
N ASN A 524 -10.86 -1.24 -22.05
CA ASN A 524 -12.16 -1.90 -22.08
C ASN A 524 -12.23 -3.10 -21.14
N ILE A 525 -13.37 -3.26 -20.47
CA ILE A 525 -13.71 -4.42 -19.64
C ILE A 525 -15.05 -4.93 -20.16
N THR A 526 -15.10 -6.11 -20.76
CA THR A 526 -16.35 -6.66 -21.27
C THR A 526 -17.21 -7.21 -20.14
N ARG A 527 -18.52 -7.29 -20.38
CA ARG A 527 -19.43 -8.03 -19.53
C ARG A 527 -18.91 -9.46 -19.30
N GLY A 528 -18.95 -9.93 -18.06
CA GLY A 528 -18.50 -11.27 -17.68
C GLY A 528 -16.97 -11.45 -17.55
N ALA A 529 -16.17 -10.39 -17.73
CA ALA A 529 -14.72 -10.47 -17.55
C ALA A 529 -14.31 -10.96 -16.14
N PHE A 530 -15.13 -10.66 -15.12
CA PHE A 530 -14.87 -11.03 -13.74
C PHE A 530 -15.79 -12.16 -13.24
N ASN A 531 -15.41 -13.41 -13.47
CA ASN A 531 -16.02 -14.56 -12.78
C ASN A 531 -15.35 -14.80 -11.41
N LEU A 532 -15.38 -13.79 -10.55
CA LEU A 532 -14.61 -13.69 -9.30
C LEU A 532 -15.52 -13.41 -8.08
N PRO A 533 -16.38 -14.37 -7.65
CA PRO A 533 -17.39 -14.12 -6.62
C PRO A 533 -16.81 -13.82 -5.22
N THR A 534 -15.53 -14.12 -4.98
CA THR A 534 -14.86 -13.86 -3.69
C THR A 534 -14.09 -12.54 -3.66
N LEU A 535 -14.01 -11.81 -4.78
CA LEU A 535 -13.21 -10.60 -4.90
C LEU A 535 -13.72 -9.51 -3.97
N ARG A 536 -12.79 -8.88 -3.24
CA ARG A 536 -13.05 -7.77 -2.33
C ARG A 536 -12.37 -6.49 -2.80
N ASP A 537 -11.19 -6.62 -3.38
CA ASP A 537 -10.34 -5.49 -3.75
C ASP A 537 -9.93 -5.59 -5.21
N LEU A 538 -10.34 -4.60 -5.99
CA LEU A 538 -10.00 -4.47 -7.39
C LEU A 538 -9.29 -3.15 -7.62
N TYR A 539 -8.03 -3.22 -8.03
CA TYR A 539 -7.23 -2.06 -8.37
C TYR A 539 -7.06 -1.96 -9.88
N LEU A 540 -7.61 -0.90 -10.47
CA LEU A 540 -7.57 -0.55 -11.89
C LEU A 540 -6.99 0.86 -12.10
N ASN A 541 -6.30 1.41 -11.10
CA ASN A 541 -5.70 2.75 -11.19
C ASN A 541 -4.68 2.83 -12.31
N ASN A 542 -4.46 4.03 -12.86
CA ASN A 542 -3.44 4.27 -13.88
C ASN A 542 -3.64 3.34 -15.10
N ASN A 543 -4.82 3.39 -15.69
CA ASN A 543 -5.19 2.69 -16.92
C ASN A 543 -5.81 3.70 -17.91
N THR A 544 -6.40 3.23 -19.00
CA THR A 544 -6.92 4.09 -20.08
C THR A 544 -8.44 3.95 -20.25
N LEU A 545 -9.16 3.63 -19.16
CA LEU A 545 -10.62 3.55 -19.17
C LEU A 545 -11.22 4.94 -19.41
N THR A 546 -12.18 5.05 -20.32
CA THR A 546 -12.84 6.32 -20.66
C THR A 546 -14.22 6.48 -20.04
N THR A 547 -14.78 5.40 -19.49
CA THR A 547 -16.11 5.33 -18.88
C THR A 547 -16.14 4.21 -17.83
N ILE A 548 -17.22 4.14 -17.05
CA ILE A 548 -17.53 3.05 -16.14
C ILE A 548 -18.78 2.34 -16.67
N GLU A 549 -18.67 1.06 -16.98
CA GLU A 549 -19.76 0.24 -17.49
C GLU A 549 -20.24 -0.72 -16.41
N GLY A 550 -21.45 -0.52 -15.89
CA GLY A 550 -21.95 -1.28 -14.73
C GLY A 550 -22.00 -2.80 -14.96
N ASP A 551 -22.32 -3.22 -16.18
CA ASP A 551 -22.38 -4.64 -16.56
C ASP A 551 -21.00 -5.32 -16.63
N SER A 552 -19.92 -4.54 -16.76
CA SER A 552 -18.55 -5.07 -16.73
C SER A 552 -18.14 -5.63 -15.37
N TYR A 553 -18.83 -5.20 -14.30
CA TYR A 553 -18.59 -5.64 -12.91
C TYR A 553 -19.63 -6.66 -12.41
N GLU A 554 -20.44 -7.22 -13.31
CA GLU A 554 -21.39 -8.28 -12.98
C GLU A 554 -20.68 -9.49 -12.32
N GLY A 555 -21.27 -10.06 -11.26
CA GLY A 555 -20.70 -11.20 -10.53
C GLY A 555 -19.81 -10.84 -9.34
N LEU A 556 -19.42 -9.56 -9.19
CA LEU A 556 -18.57 -9.06 -8.10
C LEU A 556 -19.34 -8.76 -6.80
N ASN A 557 -20.13 -9.74 -6.33
CA ASN A 557 -21.09 -9.57 -5.23
C ASN A 557 -20.46 -9.24 -3.87
N LEU A 558 -19.17 -9.54 -3.68
CA LEU A 558 -18.45 -9.28 -2.43
C LEU A 558 -17.44 -8.12 -2.53
N LEU A 559 -17.39 -7.43 -3.67
CA LEU A 559 -16.45 -6.34 -3.90
C LEU A 559 -16.67 -5.21 -2.89
N ARG A 560 -15.60 -4.77 -2.23
CA ARG A 560 -15.62 -3.71 -1.22
C ARG A 560 -14.88 -2.47 -1.68
N ARG A 561 -13.80 -2.61 -2.42
CA ARG A 561 -12.95 -1.50 -2.83
C ARG A 561 -12.68 -1.59 -4.33
N LEU A 562 -13.10 -0.57 -5.06
CA LEU A 562 -12.83 -0.39 -6.47
C LEU A 562 -12.05 0.89 -6.67
N TRP A 563 -10.85 0.75 -7.23
CA TRP A 563 -9.94 1.85 -7.47
C TRP A 563 -9.77 2.09 -8.97
N LEU A 564 -10.27 3.23 -9.45
CA LEU A 564 -10.26 3.67 -10.85
C LEU A 564 -9.55 5.03 -11.00
N SER A 565 -8.75 5.43 -10.01
CA SER A 565 -8.03 6.70 -10.06
C SER A 565 -7.03 6.75 -11.21
N GLU A 566 -6.72 7.94 -11.72
CA GLU A 566 -5.72 8.11 -12.79
C GLU A 566 -6.10 7.34 -14.07
N ASN A 567 -7.38 7.39 -14.47
CA ASN A 567 -7.83 6.88 -15.77
C ASN A 567 -8.21 8.07 -16.69
N GLU A 568 -8.82 7.76 -17.83
CA GLU A 568 -9.29 8.75 -18.80
C GLU A 568 -10.83 8.92 -18.75
N ILE A 569 -11.46 8.61 -17.60
CA ILE A 569 -12.93 8.60 -17.45
C ILE A 569 -13.48 10.01 -17.65
N SER A 570 -14.05 10.27 -18.82
CA SER A 570 -14.62 11.58 -19.20
C SER A 570 -16.10 11.69 -18.94
N GLU A 571 -16.78 10.55 -18.79
CA GLU A 571 -18.23 10.46 -18.63
C GLU A 571 -18.61 9.31 -17.69
N ILE A 572 -19.64 9.54 -16.89
CA ILE A 572 -20.25 8.53 -16.01
C ILE A 572 -21.74 8.56 -16.29
N HIS A 573 -22.15 7.68 -17.20
CA HIS A 573 -23.53 7.61 -17.69
C HIS A 573 -24.49 7.01 -16.66
N LYS A 574 -25.78 7.23 -16.86
CA LYS A 574 -26.84 6.56 -16.11
C LYS A 574 -26.63 5.03 -16.09
N GLY A 575 -26.56 4.47 -14.88
CA GLY A 575 -26.40 3.03 -14.65
C GLY A 575 -24.95 2.53 -14.62
N ALA A 576 -23.95 3.42 -14.73
CA ALA A 576 -22.53 3.08 -14.65
C ALA A 576 -22.16 2.26 -13.41
N CYS A 577 -22.90 2.40 -12.30
CA CYS A 577 -22.64 1.69 -11.05
C CYS A 577 -23.61 0.53 -10.73
N LYS A 578 -24.43 0.06 -11.69
CA LYS A 578 -25.57 -0.85 -11.43
C LYS A 578 -25.24 -2.14 -10.66
N ASN A 579 -24.02 -2.67 -10.79
CA ASN A 579 -23.57 -3.90 -10.12
C ASN A 579 -22.55 -3.65 -8.99
N LEU A 580 -22.46 -2.41 -8.48
CA LEU A 580 -21.46 -1.99 -7.50
C LEU A 580 -22.03 -1.80 -6.07
N GLY A 581 -23.19 -2.39 -5.77
CA GLY A 581 -23.89 -2.18 -4.49
C GLY A 581 -23.22 -2.78 -3.25
N SER A 582 -22.18 -3.59 -3.43
CA SER A 582 -21.36 -4.16 -2.36
C SER A 582 -20.23 -3.23 -1.90
N LEU A 583 -19.93 -2.16 -2.65
CA LEU A 583 -18.78 -1.28 -2.43
C LEU A 583 -18.88 -0.48 -1.13
N TYR A 584 -17.75 -0.40 -0.44
CA TYR A 584 -17.48 0.57 0.61
C TYR A 584 -16.63 1.75 0.11
N ILE A 585 -15.74 1.51 -0.86
CA ILE A 585 -14.93 2.56 -1.48
C ILE A 585 -15.06 2.44 -3.00
N LEU A 586 -15.34 3.58 -3.63
CA LEU A 586 -15.17 3.80 -5.05
C LEU A 586 -14.25 5.01 -5.22
N ASP A 587 -13.04 4.78 -5.73
CA ASP A 587 -12.13 5.87 -6.07
C ASP A 587 -12.16 6.13 -7.57
N ILE A 588 -12.70 7.28 -7.97
CA ILE A 588 -12.72 7.76 -9.36
C ILE A 588 -11.96 9.08 -9.47
N SER A 589 -11.04 9.37 -8.55
CA SER A 589 -10.23 10.59 -8.57
C SER A 589 -9.32 10.68 -9.79
N LYS A 590 -8.83 11.89 -10.11
CA LYS A 590 -7.86 12.12 -11.20
C LYS A 590 -8.30 11.57 -12.57
N ASN A 591 -9.52 11.88 -12.96
CA ASN A 591 -10.20 11.52 -14.20
C ASN A 591 -10.89 12.77 -14.80
N PRO A 592 -11.00 12.93 -16.13
CA PRO A 592 -11.47 14.17 -16.74
C PRO A 592 -12.99 14.47 -16.69
N PHE A 593 -13.81 13.69 -15.96
CA PHE A 593 -15.27 13.86 -15.98
C PHE A 593 -15.75 15.15 -15.30
N GLN A 594 -16.59 15.90 -16.00
CA GLN A 594 -17.06 17.21 -15.53
C GLN A 594 -18.46 17.18 -14.92
N LYS A 595 -19.18 16.07 -15.05
CA LYS A 595 -20.59 15.99 -14.68
C LYS A 595 -20.96 14.63 -14.13
N LEU A 596 -21.83 14.62 -13.12
CA LEU A 596 -22.59 13.46 -12.68
C LEU A 596 -24.07 13.70 -12.98
N GLU A 597 -24.62 12.89 -13.88
CA GLU A 597 -26.03 12.96 -14.28
C GLU A 597 -26.94 12.08 -13.41
N ASN A 598 -28.26 12.25 -13.57
CA ASN A 598 -29.25 11.47 -12.85
C ASN A 598 -29.08 9.98 -13.14
N GLY A 599 -28.94 9.20 -12.08
CA GLY A 599 -28.68 7.76 -12.11
C GLY A 599 -27.25 7.36 -12.47
N ALA A 600 -26.29 8.28 -12.57
CA ALA A 600 -24.88 7.93 -12.83
C ALA A 600 -24.29 6.98 -11.76
N LEU A 601 -24.68 7.20 -10.50
CA LEU A 601 -24.26 6.43 -9.33
C LEU A 601 -25.30 5.39 -8.89
N HIS A 602 -26.31 5.15 -9.74
CA HIS A 602 -27.32 4.12 -9.55
C HIS A 602 -26.67 2.75 -9.34
N GLY A 603 -27.09 2.04 -8.29
CA GLY A 603 -26.54 0.75 -7.89
C GLY A 603 -25.52 0.81 -6.75
N LEU A 604 -24.96 1.99 -6.42
CA LEU A 604 -24.21 2.16 -5.17
C LEU A 604 -25.18 2.14 -3.98
N ASN A 605 -24.76 1.52 -2.88
CA ASN A 605 -25.61 1.40 -1.71
C ASN A 605 -25.56 2.65 -0.83
N THR A 606 -26.71 3.30 -0.69
CA THR A 606 -26.89 4.52 0.12
C THR A 606 -26.89 4.27 1.63
N ALA A 607 -27.12 3.03 2.07
CA ALA A 607 -27.08 2.61 3.47
C ALA A 607 -25.70 2.11 3.94
N PHE A 608 -24.83 1.64 3.04
CA PHE A 608 -23.47 1.19 3.40
C PHE A 608 -22.46 2.33 3.57
N GLY A 609 -22.86 3.58 3.30
CA GLY A 609 -21.98 4.74 3.46
C GLY A 609 -20.75 4.68 2.55
N THR A 610 -20.91 4.18 1.32
CA THR A 610 -19.83 4.11 0.34
C THR A 610 -19.19 5.48 0.19
N SER A 611 -17.87 5.52 0.33
CA SER A 611 -17.08 6.72 0.12
C SER A 611 -16.69 6.80 -1.35
N LEU A 612 -17.25 7.79 -2.05
CA LEU A 612 -16.86 8.11 -3.43
C LEU A 612 -15.75 9.17 -3.39
N TYR A 613 -14.54 8.82 -3.77
CA TYR A 613 -13.44 9.78 -3.92
C TYR A 613 -13.46 10.39 -5.31
N VAL A 614 -13.46 11.73 -5.38
CA VAL A 614 -13.66 12.50 -6.62
C VAL A 614 -12.68 13.67 -6.79
N PHE A 615 -11.59 13.70 -6.02
CA PHE A 615 -10.61 14.79 -6.14
C PHE A 615 -9.95 14.81 -7.52
N GLU A 616 -9.53 16.00 -7.95
CA GLU A 616 -8.80 16.20 -9.20
C GLU A 616 -9.56 15.78 -10.48
N ASN A 617 -10.91 15.80 -10.45
CA ASN A 617 -11.74 15.42 -11.61
C ASN A 617 -12.27 16.57 -12.48
N ASN A 618 -12.10 17.84 -12.07
CA ASN A 618 -12.75 18.99 -12.72
C ASN A 618 -14.30 18.89 -12.71
N LEU A 619 -14.90 18.36 -11.64
CA LEU A 619 -16.34 18.20 -11.51
C LEU A 619 -17.06 19.56 -11.40
N LYS A 620 -17.81 19.92 -12.45
CA LYS A 620 -18.54 21.19 -12.58
C LYS A 620 -20.01 21.09 -12.23
N GLU A 621 -20.63 19.92 -12.43
CA GLU A 621 -22.07 19.74 -12.30
C GLU A 621 -22.44 18.41 -11.62
N ILE A 622 -23.36 18.47 -10.67
CA ILE A 622 -24.02 17.31 -10.07
C ILE A 622 -25.54 17.51 -10.22
N GLN A 623 -26.25 16.51 -10.73
CA GLN A 623 -27.72 16.55 -10.76
C GLN A 623 -28.32 15.98 -9.46
N GLY A 624 -29.46 16.48 -9.01
CA GLY A 624 -30.05 16.08 -7.73
C GLY A 624 -30.37 14.59 -7.59
N GLY A 625 -30.56 13.89 -8.72
CA GLY A 625 -30.93 12.47 -8.78
C GLY A 625 -29.77 11.56 -9.19
N VAL A 626 -28.51 11.90 -8.88
CA VAL A 626 -27.35 11.04 -9.27
C VAL A 626 -27.45 9.58 -8.81
N PHE A 627 -28.16 9.32 -7.71
CA PHE A 627 -28.38 7.97 -7.16
C PHE A 627 -29.74 7.36 -7.56
N ASP A 628 -30.59 8.09 -8.30
CA ASP A 628 -31.99 7.68 -8.50
C ASP A 628 -32.12 6.35 -9.25
N ASP A 629 -32.60 5.34 -8.51
CA ASP A 629 -33.33 4.16 -8.99
C ASP A 629 -34.74 4.64 -9.40
N VAL A 630 -34.92 5.21 -10.60
CA VAL A 630 -36.29 5.51 -11.08
C VAL A 630 -36.98 4.24 -11.56
#